data_AF-A0AAN9BRE4-F1
#
_entry.id   AF-A0AAN9BRE4-F1
#
_cell.length_a   1.000
_cell.length_b   1.000
_cell.length_c   1.000
_cell.angle_alpha   90.00
_cell.angle_beta   90.00
_cell.angle_gamma   90.00
#
_symmetry.space_group_name_H-M   'P 1'
#
loop_
_entity.id
_entity.type
_entity.pdbx_description
1 polymer ?
#
loop_
_entity_poly.entity_id
_entity_poly.type
_entity_poly.pdbx_seq_one_letter_code
_entity_poly.pdbx_strand_id
1 'polypeptide(L)'
;MDPEARSLCEQMVPAAYIAQGEQARHAHENKIKHLLQHRKLPAEGWDDQTIEMLLQELAIMDSNNFPGNCGVGEREARIASQLVARRHYRLGHGIGRSGDITAVQPKAAGSSVLMKVTNSLALDVIRLTGIHMAVQWYLQRKDTLGTSPKCPFIAGGPS
;
A
#
# COMPACT_ATOMS: atom_id res chain seq x y z
N MET A 1 7.16 3.39 -17.92
CA MET A 1 7.14 4.81 -18.36
C MET A 1 6.05 4.96 -19.40
N ASP A 2 5.32 6.07 -19.43
CA ASP A 2 4.30 6.29 -20.46
C ASP A 2 4.94 6.31 -21.87
N PRO A 3 4.36 5.66 -22.89
CA PRO A 3 4.95 5.59 -24.23
C PRO A 3 5.16 6.96 -24.90
N GLU A 4 4.27 7.93 -24.66
CA GLU A 4 4.42 9.27 -25.22
C GLU A 4 5.57 10.01 -24.52
N ALA A 5 5.62 9.91 -23.18
CA ALA A 5 6.73 10.46 -22.40
C ALA A 5 8.07 9.87 -22.85
N ARG A 6 8.11 8.56 -23.16
CA ARG A 6 9.31 7.89 -23.68
C ARG A 6 9.77 8.52 -24.99
N SER A 7 8.86 8.65 -25.96
CA SER A 7 9.16 9.26 -27.26
C SER A 7 9.73 10.67 -27.12
N LEU A 8 9.18 11.47 -26.20
CA LEU A 8 9.69 12.81 -25.91
C LEU A 8 11.11 12.79 -25.33
N CYS A 9 11.45 11.84 -24.45
CA CYS A 9 12.80 11.70 -23.92
C CYS A 9 13.81 11.24 -24.99
N GLU A 10 13.41 10.38 -25.92
CA GLU A 10 14.26 9.91 -27.03
C GLU A 10 14.61 11.03 -28.01
N GLN A 11 13.81 12.10 -28.08
CA GLN A 11 14.15 13.32 -28.83
C GLN A 11 15.26 14.16 -28.16
N MET A 12 15.50 13.95 -26.86
CA MET A 12 16.47 14.72 -26.07
C MET A 12 17.79 13.98 -25.85
N VAL A 13 17.75 12.65 -25.75
CA VAL A 13 18.88 11.78 -25.40
C VAL A 13 18.81 10.51 -26.24
N PRO A 14 19.95 9.89 -26.65
CA PRO A 14 19.93 8.66 -27.43
C PRO A 14 19.01 7.56 -26.85
N ALA A 15 18.20 6.96 -27.72
CA ALA A 15 17.17 5.99 -27.34
C ALA A 15 17.71 4.79 -26.54
N ALA A 16 18.94 4.36 -26.81
CA ALA A 16 19.59 3.29 -26.06
C ALA A 16 19.70 3.60 -24.55
N TYR A 17 20.00 4.86 -24.20
CA TYR A 17 20.10 5.27 -22.79
C TYR A 17 18.74 5.38 -22.13
N ILE A 18 17.71 5.84 -22.85
CA ILE A 18 16.34 5.86 -22.36
C ILE A 18 15.83 4.43 -22.12
N ALA A 19 16.09 3.51 -23.05
CA ALA A 19 15.73 2.09 -22.92
C ALA A 19 16.39 1.44 -21.69
N GLN A 20 17.67 1.75 -21.42
CA GLN A 20 18.36 1.25 -20.22
C GLN A 20 17.70 1.76 -18.93
N GLY A 21 17.35 3.05 -18.88
CA GLY A 21 16.64 3.62 -17.73
C GLY A 21 15.24 3.03 -17.54
N GLU A 22 14.53 2.79 -18.64
CA GLU A 22 13.22 2.14 -18.61
C GLU A 22 13.31 0.71 -18.09
N GLN A 23 14.30 -0.06 -18.54
CA GLN A 23 14.54 -1.43 -18.08
C GLN A 23 14.83 -1.48 -16.57
N ALA A 24 15.61 -0.53 -16.06
CA ALA A 24 15.87 -0.41 -14.63
C ALA A 24 14.57 -0.13 -13.85
N ARG A 25 13.71 0.78 -14.35
CA ARG A 25 12.40 1.04 -13.75
C ARG A 25 11.48 -0.19 -13.75
N HIS A 26 11.43 -0.92 -14.87
CA HIS A 26 10.65 -2.15 -15.00
C HIS A 26 11.07 -3.21 -13.96
N ALA A 27 12.34 -3.26 -13.55
CA ALA A 27 12.78 -4.17 -12.51
C ALA A 27 12.09 -3.90 -11.16
N HIS A 28 11.91 -2.63 -10.78
CA HIS A 28 11.16 -2.23 -9.58
C HIS A 28 9.66 -2.52 -9.75
N GLU A 29 9.08 -2.14 -10.89
CA GLU A 29 7.65 -2.36 -11.19
C GLU A 29 7.30 -3.86 -11.17
N ASN A 30 8.19 -4.73 -11.64
CA ASN A 30 8.00 -6.18 -11.61
C ASN A 30 7.99 -6.74 -10.18
N LYS A 31 8.86 -6.25 -9.28
CA LYS A 31 8.83 -6.60 -7.86
C LYS A 31 7.50 -6.20 -7.23
N ILE A 32 7.07 -4.95 -7.48
CA ILE A 32 5.79 -4.40 -7.00
C ILE A 32 4.62 -5.25 -7.49
N LYS A 33 4.57 -5.53 -8.79
CA LYS A 33 3.55 -6.36 -9.41
C LYS A 33 3.50 -7.76 -8.79
N HIS A 34 4.65 -8.40 -8.59
CA HIS A 34 4.73 -9.72 -7.96
C HIS A 34 4.17 -9.70 -6.53
N LEU A 35 4.52 -8.68 -5.73
CA LEU A 35 3.98 -8.49 -4.38
C LEU A 35 2.46 -8.34 -4.40
N LEU A 36 1.92 -7.49 -5.28
CA LEU A 36 0.47 -7.24 -5.37
C LEU A 36 -0.31 -8.47 -5.86
N GLN A 37 0.29 -9.27 -6.76
CA GLN A 37 -0.31 -10.50 -7.27
C GLN A 37 -0.34 -11.61 -6.22
N HIS A 38 0.81 -11.90 -5.61
CA HIS A 38 0.95 -13.04 -4.71
C HIS A 38 0.60 -12.71 -3.25
N ARG A 39 0.75 -11.45 -2.85
CA ARG A 39 0.52 -10.95 -1.47
C ARG A 39 1.30 -11.74 -0.42
N LYS A 40 2.50 -12.19 -0.79
CA LYS A 40 3.44 -12.95 0.03
C LYS A 40 4.72 -12.18 0.26
N LEU A 41 5.42 -12.52 1.32
CA LEU A 41 6.70 -11.91 1.62
C LEU A 41 7.68 -12.19 0.48
N PRO A 42 8.39 -11.18 -0.05
CA PRO A 42 9.49 -11.42 -0.97
C PRO A 42 10.55 -12.32 -0.33
N ALA A 43 11.12 -13.24 -1.10
CA ALA A 43 12.21 -14.09 -0.62
C ALA A 43 13.45 -13.27 -0.24
N GLU A 44 13.71 -12.21 -0.99
CA GLU A 44 14.78 -11.25 -0.73
C GLU A 44 14.19 -9.88 -0.38
N GLY A 45 14.78 -9.23 0.63
CA GLY A 45 14.40 -7.89 1.04
C GLY A 45 14.56 -6.88 -0.10
N TRP A 46 13.62 -5.95 -0.19
CA TRP A 46 13.70 -4.87 -1.17
C TRP A 46 14.62 -3.76 -0.68
N ASP A 47 15.23 -3.09 -1.65
CA ASP A 47 15.91 -1.82 -1.45
C ASP A 47 14.92 -0.69 -1.16
N ASP A 48 15.39 0.35 -0.45
CA ASP A 48 14.56 1.49 -0.04
C ASP A 48 13.89 2.17 -1.24
N GLN A 49 14.56 2.26 -2.40
CA GLN A 49 14.01 2.87 -3.59
C GLN A 49 12.77 2.12 -4.11
N THR A 50 12.80 0.79 -4.15
CA THR A 50 11.61 -0.01 -4.50
C THR A 50 10.47 0.19 -3.49
N ILE A 51 10.79 0.21 -2.20
CA ILE A 51 9.79 0.41 -1.13
C ILE A 51 9.13 1.78 -1.25
N GLU A 52 9.95 2.83 -1.43
CA GLU A 52 9.45 4.19 -1.59
C GLU A 52 8.63 4.36 -2.87
N MET A 53 9.03 3.72 -3.98
CA MET A 53 8.26 3.72 -5.23
C MET A 53 6.85 3.18 -5.01
N LEU A 54 6.72 2.01 -4.34
CA LEU A 54 5.42 1.45 -3.99
C LEU A 54 4.59 2.40 -3.11
N LEU A 55 5.21 2.96 -2.05
CA LEU A 55 4.51 3.85 -1.12
C LEU A 55 4.02 5.13 -1.82
N GLN A 56 4.82 5.68 -2.73
CA GLN A 56 4.43 6.85 -3.52
C GLN A 56 3.31 6.53 -4.50
N GLU A 57 3.37 5.39 -5.19
CA GLU A 57 2.29 4.92 -6.08
C GLU A 57 0.96 4.74 -5.34
N LEU A 58 0.99 4.18 -4.13
CA LEU A 58 -0.21 4.05 -3.31
C LEU A 58 -0.68 5.41 -2.77
N ALA A 59 0.23 6.29 -2.37
CA ALA A 59 -0.14 7.59 -1.82
C ALA A 59 -0.92 8.46 -2.81
N ILE A 60 -0.54 8.46 -4.08
CA ILE A 60 -1.26 9.24 -5.12
C ILE A 60 -2.69 8.73 -5.38
N MET A 61 -3.03 7.51 -4.94
CA MET A 61 -4.37 6.92 -5.07
C MET A 61 -5.34 7.38 -3.98
N ASP A 62 -4.86 8.09 -2.95
CA ASP A 62 -5.70 8.64 -1.90
C ASP A 62 -6.20 10.04 -2.28
N SER A 63 -7.48 10.32 -2.01
CA SER A 63 -8.15 11.54 -2.49
C SER A 63 -7.56 12.84 -1.95
N ASN A 64 -6.92 12.81 -0.79
CA ASN A 64 -6.19 13.96 -0.24
C ASN A 64 -4.96 14.37 -1.08
N ASN A 65 -4.51 13.52 -2.01
CA ASN A 65 -3.37 13.78 -2.90
C ASN A 65 -3.79 14.05 -4.35
N PHE A 66 -5.09 14.00 -4.69
CA PHE A 66 -5.55 14.24 -6.05
C PHE A 66 -5.35 15.72 -6.45
N PRO A 67 -4.80 15.99 -7.64
CA PRO A 67 -4.67 17.36 -8.12
C PRO A 67 -6.05 17.96 -8.33
N GLY A 68 -6.30 19.13 -7.72
CA GLY A 68 -7.58 19.83 -7.84
C GLY A 68 -8.71 19.30 -6.96
N ASN A 69 -8.43 18.41 -5.99
CA ASN A 69 -9.45 18.01 -5.03
C ASN A 69 -9.90 19.20 -4.15
N CYS A 70 -11.19 19.52 -4.20
CA CYS A 70 -11.83 20.50 -3.32
C CYS A 70 -12.64 19.77 -2.25
N GLY A 71 -11.96 19.30 -1.21
CA GLY A 71 -12.60 18.63 -0.09
C GLY A 71 -13.37 19.64 0.78
N VAL A 72 -14.70 19.60 0.77
CA VAL A 72 -15.57 20.46 1.61
C VAL A 72 -15.96 19.83 2.94
N GLY A 73 -15.57 18.57 3.18
CA GLY A 73 -15.87 17.87 4.43
C GLY A 73 -14.96 18.25 5.60
N GLU A 74 -15.33 17.80 6.79
CA GLU A 74 -14.54 17.98 8.01
C GLU A 74 -13.32 17.03 8.08
N ARG A 75 -13.37 15.89 7.37
CA ARG A 75 -12.35 14.82 7.36
C ARG A 75 -11.79 14.62 5.95
N GLU A 76 -11.03 15.61 5.51
CA GLU A 76 -10.37 15.64 4.19
C GLU A 76 -8.86 15.34 4.26
N ALA A 77 -8.39 14.86 5.41
CA ALA A 77 -6.98 14.53 5.65
C ALA A 77 -6.00 15.66 5.28
N ARG A 78 -6.39 16.91 5.57
CA ARG A 78 -5.55 18.10 5.34
C ARG A 78 -4.38 18.09 6.32
N ILE A 79 -3.15 18.04 5.80
CA ILE A 79 -1.93 18.00 6.62
C ILE A 79 -1.30 19.40 6.67
N ALA A 80 -1.24 20.00 7.87
CA ALA A 80 -0.70 21.34 8.06
C ALA A 80 0.83 21.42 7.89
N SER A 81 1.57 20.44 8.41
CA SER A 81 3.03 20.42 8.38
C SER A 81 3.57 19.49 7.28
N GLN A 82 4.45 20.01 6.43
CA GLN A 82 5.11 19.21 5.40
C GLN A 82 6.01 18.12 5.99
N LEU A 83 6.57 18.33 7.18
CA LEU A 83 7.35 17.30 7.87
C LEU A 83 6.46 16.10 8.25
N VAL A 84 5.24 16.37 8.73
CA VAL A 84 4.26 15.32 9.05
C VAL A 84 3.81 14.61 7.78
N ALA A 85 3.56 15.35 6.69
CA ALA A 85 3.15 14.76 5.42
C ALA A 85 4.24 13.81 4.87
N ARG A 86 5.50 14.25 4.85
CA ARG A 86 6.63 13.46 4.33
C ARG A 86 6.89 12.22 5.16
N ARG A 87 6.90 12.34 6.49
CA ARG A 87 7.07 11.21 7.42
C ARG A 87 6.05 10.08 7.18
N HIS A 88 4.82 10.41 6.78
CA HIS A 88 3.75 9.44 6.57
C HIS A 88 3.52 9.14 5.08
N TYR A 89 4.48 9.46 4.20
CA TYR A 89 4.38 9.27 2.76
C TYR A 89 3.08 9.86 2.15
N ARG A 90 2.53 10.91 2.76
CA ARG A 90 1.25 11.55 2.40
C ARG A 90 0.00 10.66 2.51
N LEU A 91 0.08 9.54 3.21
CA LEU A 91 -1.05 8.67 3.55
C LEU A 91 -1.80 9.25 4.76
N GLY A 92 -2.78 10.13 4.52
CA GLY A 92 -3.41 10.94 5.56
C GLY A 92 -4.76 10.45 6.08
N HIS A 93 -5.48 9.62 5.31
CA HIS A 93 -6.85 9.21 5.65
C HIS A 93 -6.95 8.08 6.70
N GLY A 94 -5.85 7.36 6.93
CA GLY A 94 -5.85 6.17 7.77
C GLY A 94 -6.51 4.96 7.08
N ILE A 95 -6.90 3.97 7.89
CA ILE A 95 -7.45 2.68 7.43
C ILE A 95 -8.89 2.49 7.91
N GLY A 96 -9.67 1.74 7.14
CA GLY A 96 -11.02 1.33 7.54
C GLY A 96 -12.07 2.44 7.48
N ARG A 97 -13.25 2.13 8.00
CA ARG A 97 -14.40 3.03 8.15
C ARG A 97 -14.91 3.02 9.60
N SER A 98 -15.77 3.97 9.94
CA SER A 98 -16.46 4.00 11.24
C SER A 98 -17.27 2.71 11.43
N GLY A 99 -16.77 1.81 12.27
CA GLY A 99 -17.40 0.52 12.61
C GLY A 99 -16.76 -0.71 11.95
N ASP A 100 -15.91 -0.56 10.93
CA ASP A 100 -15.22 -1.67 10.28
C ASP A 100 -13.81 -1.28 9.83
N ILE A 101 -12.79 -1.79 10.52
CA ILE A 101 -11.37 -1.51 10.24
C ILE A 101 -10.88 -2.14 8.94
N THR A 102 -11.59 -3.16 8.44
CA THR A 102 -11.23 -3.95 7.26
C THR A 102 -11.93 -3.43 5.99
N ALA A 103 -12.98 -2.62 6.17
CA ALA A 103 -13.71 -2.01 5.08
C ALA A 103 -12.82 -1.11 4.23
N VAL A 104 -13.00 -1.18 2.92
CA VAL A 104 -12.34 -0.27 1.97
C VAL A 104 -12.84 1.14 2.21
N GLN A 105 -11.91 2.09 2.36
CA GLN A 105 -12.22 3.51 2.51
C GLN A 105 -12.32 4.14 1.11
N PRO A 106 -13.51 4.62 0.67
CA PRO A 106 -13.69 5.18 -0.69
C PRO A 106 -12.80 6.41 -0.96
N LYS A 107 -12.42 7.17 0.08
CA LYS A 107 -11.51 8.33 -0.03
C LYS A 107 -10.02 7.96 0.00
N ALA A 108 -9.68 6.71 0.29
CA ALA A 108 -8.32 6.27 0.56
C ALA A 108 -8.07 4.88 -0.02
N ALA A 109 -8.11 4.79 -1.35
CA ALA A 109 -7.93 3.54 -2.07
C ALA A 109 -6.52 2.97 -1.87
N GLY A 110 -5.50 3.83 -1.92
CA GLY A 110 -4.10 3.45 -1.69
C GLY A 110 -3.87 2.95 -0.28
N SER A 111 -4.34 3.68 0.73
CA SER A 111 -4.28 3.25 2.14
C SER A 111 -5.02 1.91 2.37
N SER A 112 -6.13 1.69 1.67
CA SER A 112 -6.89 0.43 1.75
C SER A 112 -6.14 -0.75 1.13
N VAL A 113 -5.47 -0.55 -0.01
CA VAL A 113 -4.59 -1.56 -0.63
C VAL A 113 -3.42 -1.87 0.29
N LEU A 114 -2.77 -0.84 0.83
CA LEU A 114 -1.63 -0.99 1.74
C LEU A 114 -1.99 -1.85 2.96
N MET A 115 -3.15 -1.61 3.57
CA MET A 115 -3.65 -2.39 4.70
C MET A 115 -3.87 -3.87 4.33
N LYS A 116 -4.51 -4.14 3.18
CA LYS A 116 -4.77 -5.51 2.73
C LYS A 116 -3.48 -6.28 2.42
N VAL A 117 -2.51 -5.63 1.78
CA VAL A 117 -1.19 -6.21 1.52
C VAL A 117 -0.49 -6.49 2.84
N THR A 118 -0.44 -5.51 3.76
CA THR A 118 0.21 -5.66 5.07
C THR A 118 -0.37 -6.83 5.88
N ASN A 119 -1.70 -6.97 5.91
CA ASN A 119 -2.34 -8.12 6.59
C ASN A 119 -1.97 -9.46 5.94
N SER A 120 -1.88 -9.50 4.61
CA SER A 120 -1.49 -10.72 3.89
C SER A 120 -0.04 -11.10 4.18
N LEU A 121 0.87 -10.12 4.21
CA LEU A 121 2.28 -10.33 4.54
C LEU A 121 2.47 -10.79 5.98
N ALA A 122 1.78 -10.16 6.93
CA ALA A 122 1.84 -10.57 8.33
C ALA A 122 1.26 -11.98 8.53
N LEU A 123 0.18 -12.35 7.82
CA LEU A 123 -0.35 -13.72 7.83
C LEU A 123 0.64 -14.72 7.26
N ASP A 124 1.35 -14.36 6.18
CA ASP A 124 2.40 -15.18 5.59
C ASP A 124 3.55 -15.41 6.59
N VAL A 125 3.99 -14.35 7.27
CA VAL A 125 5.00 -14.44 8.35
C VAL A 125 4.52 -15.34 9.49
N ILE A 126 3.27 -15.20 9.96
CA ILE A 126 2.71 -16.06 11.01
C ILE A 126 2.77 -17.54 10.60
N ARG A 127 2.44 -17.84 9.34
CA ARG A 127 2.54 -19.20 8.81
C ARG A 127 3.98 -19.69 8.71
N LEU A 128 4.92 -18.81 8.33
CA LEU A 128 6.35 -19.14 8.29
C LEU A 128 6.93 -19.41 9.69
N THR A 129 6.40 -18.78 10.74
CA THR A 129 6.81 -19.03 12.14
C THR A 129 6.28 -20.35 12.72
N GLY A 130 5.55 -21.15 11.94
CA GLY A 130 5.07 -22.49 12.34
C GLY A 130 3.56 -22.58 12.58
N ILE A 131 2.82 -21.47 12.55
CA ILE A 131 1.35 -21.47 12.70
C ILE A 131 0.69 -21.63 11.32
N HIS A 132 0.90 -22.78 10.69
CA HIS A 132 0.46 -23.02 9.30
C HIS A 132 -1.06 -22.95 9.09
N MET A 133 -1.84 -23.22 10.15
CA MET A 133 -3.31 -23.20 10.11
C MET A 133 -3.92 -21.81 10.28
N ALA A 134 -3.12 -20.75 10.43
CA ALA A 134 -3.66 -19.40 10.53
C ALA A 134 -4.42 -19.02 9.25
N VAL A 135 -5.72 -18.71 9.39
CA VAL A 135 -6.60 -18.38 8.25
C VAL A 135 -6.75 -16.88 8.06
N GLN A 136 -6.66 -16.11 9.15
CA GLN A 136 -6.95 -14.68 9.15
C GLN A 136 -6.14 -13.94 10.20
N TRP A 137 -5.75 -12.71 9.86
CA TRP A 137 -5.04 -11.79 10.74
C TRP A 137 -5.42 -10.36 10.36
N TYR A 138 -5.51 -9.47 11.35
CA TYR A 138 -5.75 -8.05 11.16
C TYR A 138 -4.83 -7.21 12.03
N LEU A 139 -4.07 -6.33 11.39
CA LEU A 139 -3.30 -5.31 12.09
C LEU A 139 -4.26 -4.31 12.75
N GLN A 140 -4.13 -4.16 14.07
CA GLN A 140 -4.90 -3.19 14.85
C GLN A 140 -3.96 -2.36 15.73
N ARG A 141 -4.17 -1.04 15.75
CA ARG A 141 -3.38 -0.14 16.61
C ARG A 141 -3.89 -0.25 18.05
N LYS A 142 -2.97 -0.39 19.01
CA LYS A 142 -3.27 -0.71 20.43
C LYS A 142 -4.19 0.32 21.12
N ASP A 143 -4.18 1.56 20.66
CA ASP A 143 -5.07 2.65 21.11
C ASP A 143 -6.54 2.50 20.68
N THR A 144 -6.85 1.59 19.73
CA THR A 144 -8.22 1.35 19.24
C THR A 144 -8.95 0.19 19.94
N LEU A 145 -8.43 -0.30 21.08
CA LEU A 145 -8.97 -1.46 21.82
C LEU A 145 -10.39 -1.27 22.42
N GLY A 146 -11.00 -0.08 22.29
CA GLY A 146 -12.37 0.18 22.76
C GLY A 146 -13.49 -0.37 21.86
N THR A 147 -13.19 -0.77 20.63
CA THR A 147 -14.17 -1.32 19.68
C THR A 147 -13.58 -2.51 18.94
N SER A 148 -13.49 -3.67 19.60
CA SER A 148 -13.14 -4.91 18.93
C SER A 148 -14.22 -5.27 17.89
N PRO A 149 -13.88 -5.49 16.61
CA PRO A 149 -14.76 -6.26 15.75
C PRO A 149 -14.85 -7.66 16.34
N LYS A 150 -16.07 -8.21 16.46
CA LYS A 150 -16.30 -9.61 16.83
C LYS A 150 -15.53 -10.49 15.84
N CYS A 151 -14.33 -10.93 16.22
CA CYS A 151 -13.61 -11.95 15.48
C CYS A 151 -14.37 -13.27 15.68
N PRO A 152 -14.91 -13.91 14.64
CA PRO A 152 -15.37 -15.28 14.77
C PRO A 152 -14.11 -16.14 14.90
N PHE A 153 -13.78 -16.52 16.14
CA PHE A 153 -12.85 -17.60 16.41
C PHE A 153 -13.52 -18.88 15.90
N ILE A 154 -13.33 -19.24 14.62
CA ILE A 154 -13.76 -20.54 14.11
C ILE A 154 -12.78 -21.56 14.68
N ALA A 155 -13.07 -22.03 15.89
CA ALA A 155 -12.59 -23.29 16.43
C ALA A 155 -13.78 -24.25 16.46
N GLY A 156 -14.12 -24.80 15.30
CA GLY A 156 -14.98 -25.98 15.17
C GLY A 156 -14.11 -27.17 14.80
N GLY A 157 -13.57 -27.88 15.79
CA GLY A 157 -13.00 -29.21 15.58
C GLY A 157 -14.13 -30.24 15.47
N PRO A 158 -13.94 -31.35 14.73
CA PRO A 158 -14.98 -32.36 14.56
C PRO A 158 -15.18 -33.15 15.86
N SER A 159 -16.44 -33.24 16.29
CA SER A 159 -16.95 -34.21 17.28
C SER A 159 -17.20 -35.56 16.64
#